data_AF-V5IAY9-F1
#
_entry.id   AF-V5IAY9-F1
#
_cell.length_a   1.000
_cell.length_b   1.000
_cell.length_c   1.000
_cell.angle_alpha   90.00
_cell.angle_beta   90.00
_cell.angle_gamma   90.00
#
_symmetry.space_group_name_H-M   'P 1'
#
loop_
_entity.id
_entity.type
_entity.pdbx_description
1 polymer ?
#
loop_
_entity_poly.entity_id
_entity_poly.type
_entity_poly.pdbx_seq_one_letter_code
_entity_poly.pdbx_strand_id
1 'polypeptide(L)'
;YPKAVFTNLEENTEYVFHVRAYTSQGVGPSSEEISIQTVRDIGRAPMSVKAVATSDSSVEVSWDAIRTRGKVIGYKIFYTITAAEDLDEWQQKSVGLTESAD
;
A
#
# COMPACT_ATOMS: atom_id res chain seq x y z
N TYR A 1 4.02 -27.10 11.98
CA TYR A 1 2.56 -26.92 12.10
C TYR A 1 1.97 -26.61 10.72
N PRO A 2 0.82 -27.18 10.33
CA PRO A 2 0.19 -26.90 9.04
C PRO A 2 -0.23 -25.42 8.94
N LYS A 3 -0.10 -24.82 7.75
CA LYS A 3 -0.44 -23.42 7.46
C LYS A 3 -0.99 -23.26 6.04
N ALA A 4 -1.90 -22.31 5.84
CA ALA A 4 -2.40 -21.90 4.53
C ALA A 4 -2.38 -20.36 4.43
N VAL A 5 -2.16 -19.82 3.23
CA VAL A 5 -2.15 -18.38 2.96
C VAL A 5 -3.22 -18.08 1.92
N PHE A 6 -4.12 -17.15 2.24
CA PHE A 6 -5.15 -16.68 1.31
C PHE A 6 -4.66 -15.39 0.65
N THR A 7 -4.82 -15.30 -0.67
CA THR A 7 -4.49 -14.11 -1.48
C THR A 7 -5.75 -13.61 -2.20
N ASN A 8 -5.76 -12.35 -2.63
CA ASN A 8 -6.90 -11.70 -3.32
C ASN A 8 -8.16 -11.57 -2.46
N LEU A 9 -8.01 -11.31 -1.17
CA LEU A 9 -9.12 -10.88 -0.31
C LEU A 9 -9.39 -9.39 -0.53
N GLU A 10 -10.64 -8.97 -0.39
CA GLU A 10 -11.03 -7.56 -0.38
C GLU A 10 -10.42 -6.85 0.82
N GLU A 11 -10.07 -5.58 0.65
CA GLU A 11 -9.48 -4.77 1.71
C GLU A 11 -10.54 -4.19 2.65
N ASN A 12 -10.18 -4.00 3.92
CA ASN A 12 -11.09 -3.48 4.94
C ASN A 12 -12.36 -4.33 5.13
N THR A 13 -12.28 -5.63 4.83
CA THR A 13 -13.39 -6.58 4.85
C THR A 13 -13.18 -7.64 5.93
N GLU A 14 -14.22 -7.93 6.70
CA GLU A 14 -14.19 -8.99 7.71
C GLU A 14 -14.36 -10.37 7.04
N TYR A 15 -13.49 -11.31 7.40
CA TYR A 15 -13.56 -12.70 6.97
C TYR A 15 -13.66 -13.62 8.19
N VAL A 16 -14.48 -14.67 8.06
CA VAL A 16 -14.67 -15.72 9.06
C VAL A 16 -14.03 -17.01 8.56
N PHE A 17 -13.25 -17.67 9.41
CA PHE A 17 -12.58 -18.92 9.10
C PHE A 17 -12.97 -20.02 10.09
N HIS A 18 -13.19 -21.23 9.56
CA HIS A 18 -13.28 -22.48 10.33
C HIS A 18 -12.47 -23.57 9.63
N VAL A 19 -11.90 -24.51 10.39
CA VAL A 19 -11.07 -25.61 9.86
C VAL A 19 -11.68 -26.94 10.28
N ARG A 20 -11.74 -27.91 9.36
CA ARG A 20 -12.20 -29.28 9.63
C ARG A 20 -11.20 -30.28 9.06
N ALA A 21 -10.96 -31.37 9.79
CA ALA A 21 -10.16 -32.48 9.27
C ALA A 21 -11.00 -33.32 8.29
N TYR A 22 -10.38 -33.84 7.23
CA TYR A 22 -10.99 -34.82 6.35
C TYR A 22 -10.12 -36.09 6.31
N THR A 23 -10.78 -37.25 6.26
CA THR A 23 -10.16 -38.57 6.21
C THR A 23 -10.84 -39.41 5.13
N SER A 24 -10.33 -40.60 4.84
CA SER A 24 -10.97 -41.55 3.93
C SER A 24 -12.35 -42.03 4.42
N GLN A 25 -12.63 -41.94 5.72
CA GLN A 25 -13.90 -42.31 6.33
C GLN A 25 -14.91 -41.16 6.38
N GLY A 26 -14.48 -39.93 6.05
CA GLY A 26 -15.34 -38.75 6.04
C GLY A 26 -14.72 -37.51 6.68
N VAL A 27 -15.57 -36.52 6.93
CA VAL A 27 -15.21 -35.19 7.45
C VAL A 27 -15.47 -35.12 8.95
N GLY A 28 -14.50 -34.63 9.71
CA GLY A 28 -14.62 -34.41 11.16
C GLY A 28 -15.36 -33.11 11.53
N PRO A 29 -15.48 -32.82 12.84
CA PRO A 29 -16.11 -31.58 13.31
C PRO A 29 -15.32 -30.33 12.88
N SER A 30 -16.03 -29.20 12.76
CA SER A 30 -15.42 -27.88 12.57
C SER A 30 -14.76 -27.37 13.85
N SER A 31 -13.70 -26.58 13.70
CA SER A 31 -13.15 -25.75 14.77
C SER A 31 -14.11 -24.65 15.19
N GLU A 32 -13.77 -23.93 16.26
CA GLU A 32 -14.34 -22.61 16.55
C GLU A 32 -14.11 -21.65 15.38
N GLU A 33 -15.04 -20.70 15.22
CA GLU A 33 -14.95 -19.64 14.23
C GLU A 33 -13.96 -18.56 14.69
N ILE A 34 -13.11 -18.12 13.77
CA ILE A 34 -12.21 -16.99 13.99
C ILE A 34 -12.52 -15.93 12.94
N SER A 35 -12.84 -14.73 13.40
CA SER A 35 -13.04 -13.55 12.55
C SER A 35 -11.77 -12.70 12.52
N ILE A 36 -11.41 -12.23 11.33
CA ILE A 36 -10.30 -11.29 11.13
C ILE A 36 -10.67 -10.29 10.04
N GLN A 37 -10.34 -9.02 10.26
CA GLN A 37 -10.51 -7.97 9.26
C GLN A 37 -9.23 -7.76 8.45
N THR A 38 -9.35 -7.75 7.13
CA THR A 38 -8.24 -7.36 6.25
C THR A 38 -7.92 -5.87 6.43
N VAL A 39 -6.64 -5.51 6.33
CA VAL A 39 -6.21 -4.11 6.48
C VAL A 39 -6.28 -3.42 5.12
N ARG A 40 -6.78 -2.18 5.10
CA ARG A 40 -6.73 -1.32 3.91
C ARG A 40 -5.30 -0.98 3.54
N ASP A 41 -4.89 -1.22 2.30
CA ASP A 41 -3.52 -0.95 1.85
C ASP A 41 -3.45 0.36 1.06
N ILE A 42 -3.83 1.47 1.70
CA ILE A 42 -3.71 2.81 1.08
C ILE A 42 -2.22 3.22 0.94
N GLY A 43 -1.30 2.52 1.60
CA GLY A 43 0.05 2.98 1.81
C GLY A 43 0.10 4.21 2.72
N ARG A 44 1.20 4.39 3.44
CA ARG A 44 1.43 5.64 4.19
C ARG A 44 2.04 6.69 3.23
N ALA A 45 1.89 7.97 3.56
CA ALA A 45 2.62 9.02 2.83
C ALA A 45 4.14 8.75 2.88
N PRO A 46 4.88 9.07 1.80
CA PRO A 46 6.35 9.00 1.82
C PRO A 46 6.93 9.82 2.98
N MET A 47 7.96 9.29 3.62
CA MET A 47 8.69 9.99 4.68
C MET A 47 9.96 10.64 4.11
N SER A 48 10.56 11.53 4.90
CA SER A 48 11.86 12.14 4.59
C SER A 48 11.92 12.83 3.23
N VAL A 49 10.84 13.50 2.81
CA VAL A 49 10.80 14.26 1.55
C VAL A 49 11.86 15.36 1.59
N LYS A 50 12.72 15.38 0.56
CA LYS A 50 13.76 16.39 0.35
C LYS A 50 13.60 16.99 -1.04
N ALA A 51 13.95 18.26 -1.15
CA ALA A 51 13.99 18.98 -2.42
C ALA A 51 15.31 19.75 -2.51
N VAL A 52 16.01 19.63 -3.65
CA VAL A 52 17.27 20.31 -3.92
C VAL A 52 17.19 20.97 -5.29
N ALA A 53 17.48 22.26 -5.36
CA ALA A 53 17.58 22.97 -6.65
C ALA A 53 18.83 22.49 -7.40
N THR A 54 18.65 22.02 -8.63
CA THR A 54 19.73 21.53 -9.50
C THR A 54 20.10 22.56 -10.58
N SER A 55 19.22 23.54 -10.84
CA SER A 55 19.50 24.72 -11.66
C SER A 55 18.65 25.91 -11.21
N ASP A 56 18.69 27.01 -11.97
CA ASP A 56 17.79 28.17 -11.83
C ASP A 56 16.30 27.84 -12.06
N SER A 57 16.03 26.70 -12.68
CA SER A 57 14.71 26.31 -13.20
C SER A 57 14.38 24.83 -12.93
N SER A 58 15.23 24.11 -12.20
CA SER A 58 15.09 22.67 -11.94
C SER A 58 15.27 22.34 -10.47
N VAL A 59 14.41 21.46 -9.97
CA VAL A 59 14.43 20.94 -8.60
C VAL A 59 14.32 19.42 -8.65
N GLU A 60 15.23 18.75 -7.96
CA GLU A 60 15.16 17.33 -7.68
C GLU A 60 14.40 17.10 -6.38
N VAL A 61 13.45 16.17 -6.39
CA VAL A 61 12.64 15.80 -5.22
C VAL A 61 12.81 14.31 -4.96
N SER A 62 13.19 13.96 -3.73
CA SER A 62 13.47 12.58 -3.31
C SER A 62 12.75 12.26 -2.00
N TRP A 63 12.37 11.00 -1.78
CA TRP A 63 11.70 10.54 -0.56
C TRP A 63 12.06 9.08 -0.23
N ASP A 64 11.80 8.66 1.01
CA ASP A 64 12.02 7.28 1.42
C ASP A 64 10.97 6.36 0.80
N ALA A 65 11.40 5.17 0.37
CA ALA A 65 10.49 4.14 -0.14
C ALA A 65 9.44 3.74 0.90
N ILE A 66 8.17 3.71 0.51
CA ILE A 66 7.08 3.31 1.40
C ILE A 66 7.05 1.79 1.52
N ARG A 67 7.01 1.29 2.76
CA ARG A 67 6.69 -0.12 3.04
C ARG A 67 5.17 -0.31 3.10
N THR A 68 4.60 -0.82 2.01
CA THR A 68 3.19 -1.20 1.91
C THR A 68 3.07 -2.72 1.81
N ARG A 69 1.88 -3.28 2.07
CA ARG A 69 1.68 -4.74 1.90
C ARG A 69 1.54 -5.11 0.43
N GLY A 70 1.02 -4.21 -0.39
CA GLY A 70 0.92 -4.28 -1.83
C GLY A 70 2.06 -3.58 -2.54
N LYS A 71 2.08 -3.67 -3.87
CA LYS A 71 3.11 -3.08 -4.72
C LYS A 71 2.77 -1.61 -5.00
N VAL A 72 3.63 -0.68 -4.55
CA VAL A 72 3.59 0.71 -5.04
C VAL A 72 3.84 0.70 -6.54
N ILE A 73 3.02 1.39 -7.33
CA ILE A 73 3.16 1.45 -8.80
C ILE A 73 3.58 2.84 -9.31
N GLY A 74 3.61 3.84 -8.44
CA GLY A 74 3.99 5.20 -8.73
C GLY A 74 3.65 6.17 -7.61
N TYR A 75 3.96 7.45 -7.81
CA TYR A 75 3.71 8.52 -6.85
C TYR A 75 3.03 9.71 -7.55
N LYS A 76 2.15 10.40 -6.82
CA LYS A 76 1.62 11.71 -7.22
C LYS A 76 2.31 12.79 -6.40
N ILE A 77 2.88 13.76 -7.08
CA ILE A 77 3.60 14.90 -6.52
C ILE A 77 2.77 16.15 -6.79
N PHE A 78 2.52 16.95 -5.76
CA PHE A 78 1.81 18.22 -5.85
C PHE A 78 2.80 19.35 -5.60
N TYR A 79 2.78 20.38 -6.44
CA TYR A 79 3.65 21.55 -6.32
C TYR A 79 2.94 22.83 -6.75
N THR A 80 3.35 23.96 -6.19
CA THR A 80 2.77 25.27 -6.50
C THR A 80 3.81 26.37 -6.29
N ILE A 81 3.61 27.51 -6.95
CA ILE A 81 4.33 28.76 -6.65
C ILE A 81 3.59 29.63 -5.64
N THR A 82 2.31 29.32 -5.37
CA THR A 82 1.44 30.02 -4.43
C THR A 82 0.79 29.00 -3.52
N ALA A 83 1.10 29.03 -2.22
CA ALA A 83 0.50 28.10 -1.28
C ALA A 83 -1.02 28.35 -1.18
N ALA A 84 -1.80 27.34 -1.54
CA ALA A 84 -3.25 27.27 -1.30
C ALA A 84 -3.54 26.12 -0.33
N GLU A 85 -4.64 26.21 0.43
CA GLU A 85 -5.04 25.16 1.36
C GLU A 85 -5.56 23.91 0.64
N ASP A 86 -6.12 24.07 -0.57
CA ASP A 86 -6.64 22.97 -1.38
C ASP A 86 -5.58 22.45 -2.35
N LEU A 87 -5.27 21.16 -2.26
CA LEU A 87 -4.32 20.49 -3.17
C LEU A 87 -4.87 20.33 -4.58
N ASP A 88 -6.19 20.41 -4.77
CA ASP A 88 -6.81 20.35 -6.09
C ASP A 88 -6.46 21.58 -6.96
N GLU A 89 -6.00 22.66 -6.33
CA GLU A 89 -5.49 23.86 -7.00
C GLU A 89 -4.00 23.76 -7.37
N TRP A 90 -3.27 22.78 -6.82
CA TRP A 90 -1.84 22.62 -7.04
C TRP A 90 -1.56 21.91 -8.37
N GLN A 91 -0.41 22.19 -8.96
CA GLN A 91 0.06 21.44 -10.12
C GLN A 91 0.40 20.01 -9.69
N GLN A 92 -0.01 19.01 -10.47
CA GLN A 92 0.23 17.60 -10.18
C GLN A 92 1.18 16.97 -11.20
N LYS A 93 2.10 16.15 -10.73
CA LYS A 93 2.92 15.26 -11.55
C LYS A 93 2.81 13.82 -11.05
N SER A 94 2.53 12.90 -11.96
CA SER A 94 2.57 11.45 -11.67
C SER A 94 3.91 10.88 -12.13
N VAL A 95 4.58 10.11 -11.28
CA VAL A 95 5.85 9.44 -11.59
C VAL A 95 5.70 7.93 -11.39
N GLY A 96 6.25 7.15 -12.32
CA GLY A 96 6.31 5.69 -12.20
C GLY A 96 7.45 5.23 -11.28
N LEU A 97 7.66 3.92 -11.18
CA LEU A 97 8.74 3.32 -10.36
C LEU A 97 10.16 3.41 -10.99
N THR A 98 10.31 4.06 -12.14
CA THR A 98 11.58 4.26 -12.87
C THR A 98 11.82 5.77 -12.97
N GLU A 99 12.93 6.38 -12.57
CA GLU A 99 14.28 5.93 -12.22
C GLU A 99 14.60 6.28 -10.77
N SER A 100 14.99 5.29 -9.97
CA SER A 100 15.82 5.58 -8.80
C SER A 100 17.21 5.86 -9.34
N ALA A 101 17.75 7.03 -9.02
CA ALA A 101 19.15 7.36 -9.21
C ALA A 101 20.04 6.18 -8.78
N ASP A 102 20.79 5.64 -9.73
CA ASP A 102 22.16 5.16 -9.49
C ASP A 102 23.08 6.38 -9.38
#